data_AF-A0A067DXY8-F1
#
_entry.id   AF-A0A067DXY8-F1
#
_cell.length_a   1.000
_cell.length_b   1.000
_cell.length_c   1.000
_cell.angle_alpha   90.00
_cell.angle_beta   90.00
_cell.angle_gamma   90.00
#
_symmetry.space_group_name_H-M   'P 1'
#
loop_
_entity.id
_entity.type
_entity.pdbx_description
1 polymer ?
#
loop_
_entity_poly.entity_id
_entity_poly.type
_entity_poly.pdbx_seq_one_letter_code
_entity_poly.pdbx_strand_id
1 'polypeptide(L)'
;MEAIRKQATKLREQVARQQQAVFKQFGGGGYGGSDNVVTDEAELHQHQRLERLYISTRAGKHFQRDIVRGVEGYIVTGSKQVEIGTKLSEDSRKYGSDNTCTSGNTLSKAALSYGRARAQMEKERGNLLKALGTQ
;
A
#
# COMPACT_ATOMS: atom_id res chain seq x y z
N MET A 1 -23.47 74.37 21.84
CA MET A 1 -23.86 73.03 22.35
C MET A 1 -24.65 72.20 21.33
N GLU A 2 -25.52 72.79 20.51
CA GLU A 2 -26.38 72.03 19.57
C GLU A 2 -25.65 71.51 18.31
N ALA A 3 -24.69 72.29 17.77
CA ALA A 3 -23.90 71.89 16.61
C ALA A 3 -23.04 70.64 16.86
N ILE A 4 -22.46 70.53 18.06
CA ILE A 4 -21.66 69.38 18.49
C ILE A 4 -22.55 68.13 18.60
N ARG A 5 -23.76 68.26 19.12
CA ARG A 5 -24.74 67.15 19.17
C ARG A 5 -25.12 66.66 17.78
N LYS A 6 -25.33 67.57 16.82
CA LYS A 6 -25.63 67.22 15.41
C LYS A 6 -24.47 66.53 14.69
N GLN A 7 -23.23 66.87 15.02
CA GLN A 7 -22.06 66.17 14.48
C GLN A 7 -21.92 64.76 15.08
N ALA A 8 -22.14 64.62 16.39
CA ALA A 8 -22.11 63.31 17.06
C ALA A 8 -23.18 62.35 16.54
N THR A 9 -24.40 62.83 16.25
CA THR A 9 -25.45 61.98 15.65
C THR A 9 -25.10 61.55 14.23
N LYS A 10 -24.55 62.45 13.39
CA LYS A 10 -24.08 62.10 12.04
C LYS A 10 -22.97 61.05 12.06
N LEU A 11 -22.00 61.20 12.97
CA LEU A 11 -20.92 60.23 13.13
C LEU A 11 -21.47 58.86 13.56
N ARG A 12 -22.39 58.84 14.54
CA ARG A 12 -23.05 57.60 14.99
C ARG A 12 -23.79 56.90 13.85
N GLU A 13 -24.49 57.64 13.01
CA GLU A 13 -25.18 57.08 11.84
C GLU A 13 -24.22 56.57 10.76
N GLN A 14 -23.10 57.26 10.53
CA GLN A 14 -22.07 56.79 9.59
C GLN A 14 -21.41 55.51 10.10
N VAL A 15 -21.06 55.47 11.39
CA VAL A 15 -20.48 54.28 12.03
C VAL A 15 -21.48 53.11 12.00
N ALA A 16 -22.75 53.34 12.32
CA ALA A 16 -23.77 52.30 12.25
C ALA A 16 -23.95 51.75 10.82
N ARG A 17 -23.92 52.61 9.80
CA ARG A 17 -23.97 52.19 8.39
C ARG A 17 -22.74 51.40 7.98
N GLN A 18 -21.54 51.82 8.38
CA GLN A 18 -20.30 51.10 8.12
C GLN A 18 -20.29 49.74 8.84
N GLN A 19 -20.67 49.70 10.11
CA GLN A 19 -20.78 48.46 10.87
C GLN A 19 -21.80 47.51 10.24
N GLN A 20 -22.94 48.01 9.76
CA GLN A 20 -23.93 47.19 9.05
C GLN A 20 -23.39 46.67 7.71
N ALA A 21 -22.58 47.45 6.99
CA ALA A 21 -21.92 47.00 5.77
C ALA A 21 -20.86 45.91 6.04
N VAL A 22 -20.05 46.09 7.10
CA VAL A 22 -19.06 45.09 7.55
C VAL A 22 -19.77 43.83 8.04
N PHE A 23 -20.83 43.92 8.84
CA PHE A 23 -21.60 42.76 9.26
C PHE A 23 -22.31 42.06 8.10
N LYS A 24 -22.75 42.77 7.06
CA LYS A 24 -23.24 42.13 5.83
C LYS A 24 -22.13 41.37 5.10
N GLN A 25 -20.90 41.87 5.16
CA GLN A 25 -19.76 41.22 4.55
C GLN A 25 -19.26 40.01 5.36
N PHE A 26 -19.41 40.01 6.69
CA PHE A 26 -18.77 39.04 7.59
C PHE A 26 -19.70 38.20 8.49
N GLY A 27 -20.97 38.56 8.71
CA GLY A 27 -21.76 37.96 9.79
C GLY A 27 -23.28 37.81 9.58
N GLY A 28 -23.83 38.14 8.42
CA GLY A 28 -25.27 38.04 8.15
C GLY A 28 -25.61 36.87 7.24
N GLY A 29 -25.97 35.72 7.81
CA GLY A 29 -26.56 34.62 7.06
C GLY A 29 -27.80 35.07 6.28
N GLY A 30 -27.84 34.73 4.98
CA GLY A 30 -28.98 34.94 4.10
C GLY A 30 -28.78 36.07 3.10
N TYR A 31 -28.44 35.70 1.87
CA TYR A 31 -28.47 36.51 0.65
C TYR A 31 -27.35 37.56 0.47
N GLY A 32 -26.18 37.10 0.00
CA GLY A 32 -25.11 37.98 -0.48
C GLY A 32 -23.88 37.25 -1.03
N GLY A 33 -23.96 36.77 -2.27
CA GLY A 33 -22.82 36.34 -3.09
C GLY A 33 -22.70 34.83 -3.25
N SER A 34 -23.05 34.31 -4.42
CA SER A 34 -22.83 32.91 -4.81
C SER A 34 -21.37 32.48 -4.65
N ASP A 35 -20.41 33.40 -4.74
CA ASP A 35 -18.98 33.10 -4.63
C ASP A 35 -18.53 32.59 -3.25
N ASN A 36 -19.08 33.10 -2.14
CA ASN A 36 -18.64 32.67 -0.81
C ASN A 36 -19.19 31.29 -0.43
N VAL A 37 -20.41 30.96 -0.85
CA VAL A 37 -21.00 29.61 -0.65
C VAL A 37 -20.32 28.59 -1.58
N VAL A 38 -19.98 28.99 -2.82
CA VAL A 38 -19.24 28.15 -3.77
C VAL A 38 -17.80 27.91 -3.33
N THR A 39 -17.16 28.87 -2.64
CA THR A 39 -15.80 28.68 -2.08
C THR A 39 -15.81 27.64 -0.95
N ASP A 40 -16.79 27.70 -0.04
CA ASP A 40 -16.95 26.72 1.05
C ASP A 40 -17.27 25.31 0.52
N GLU A 41 -18.12 25.21 -0.51
CA GLU A 41 -18.44 23.92 -1.15
C GLU A 41 -17.26 23.34 -1.94
N ALA A 42 -16.52 24.17 -2.68
CA ALA A 42 -15.32 23.74 -3.41
C ALA A 42 -14.18 23.31 -2.45
N GLU A 43 -13.99 24.04 -1.34
CA GLU A 43 -13.03 23.68 -0.31
C GLU A 43 -13.43 22.37 0.39
N LEU A 44 -14.71 22.21 0.73
CA LEU A 44 -15.24 20.95 1.29
C LEU A 44 -15.03 19.77 0.33
N HIS A 45 -15.31 19.95 -0.96
CA HIS A 45 -15.06 18.92 -1.97
C HIS A 45 -13.58 18.57 -2.08
N GLN A 46 -12.69 19.56 -2.04
CA GLN A 46 -11.25 19.34 -2.08
C GLN A 46 -10.77 18.61 -0.82
N HIS A 47 -11.31 18.95 0.36
CA HIS A 47 -11.01 18.27 1.61
C HIS A 47 -11.42 16.79 1.55
N GLN A 48 -12.65 16.50 1.10
CA GLN A 48 -13.12 15.12 0.91
C GLN A 48 -12.24 14.33 -0.09
N ARG A 49 -11.77 15.00 -1.15
CA ARG A 49 -10.87 14.38 -2.13
C ARG A 49 -9.52 14.03 -1.51
N LEU A 50 -8.96 14.93 -0.69
CA LEU A 50 -7.72 14.69 0.05
C LEU A 50 -7.87 13.56 1.08
N GLU A 51 -9.00 13.50 1.79
CA GLU A 51 -9.29 12.42 2.73
C GLU A 51 -9.33 11.06 2.03
N ARG A 52 -10.04 10.97 0.89
CA ARG A 52 -10.07 9.74 0.07
C ARG A 52 -8.69 9.36 -0.45
N LEU A 53 -7.90 10.34 -0.89
CA LEU A 53 -6.53 10.12 -1.34
C LEU A 53 -5.64 9.61 -0.20
N TYR A 54 -5.76 10.19 0.99
CA TYR A 54 -5.01 9.75 2.17
C TYR A 54 -5.36 8.31 2.56
N ILE A 55 -6.65 7.98 2.65
CA ILE A 55 -7.13 6.63 2.98
C ILE A 55 -6.62 5.61 1.96
N SER A 56 -6.79 5.89 0.66
CA SER A 56 -6.35 4.98 -0.40
C SER A 56 -4.82 4.80 -0.44
N THR A 57 -4.06 5.87 -0.26
CA THR A 57 -2.59 5.81 -0.22
C THR A 57 -2.10 5.03 1.00
N ARG A 58 -2.70 5.26 2.17
CA ARG A 58 -2.39 4.51 3.39
C ARG A 58 -2.70 3.02 3.24
N ALA A 59 -3.86 2.68 2.66
CA ALA A 59 -4.23 1.30 2.37
C ALA A 59 -3.24 0.65 1.39
N GLY A 60 -2.87 1.36 0.30
CA GLY A 60 -1.86 0.91 -0.66
C GLY A 60 -0.50 0.62 -0.01
N LYS A 61 -0.04 1.51 0.87
CA LYS A 61 1.20 1.29 1.65
C LYS A 61 1.15 0.02 2.51
N HIS A 62 0.03 -0.21 3.20
CA HIS A 62 -0.13 -1.42 4.00
C HIS A 62 -0.13 -2.67 3.12
N PHE A 63 -0.83 -2.64 1.99
CA PHE A 63 -0.88 -3.76 1.05
C PHE A 63 0.49 -4.08 0.45
N GLN A 64 1.26 -3.07 0.00
CA GLN A 64 2.63 -3.26 -0.48
C GLN A 64 3.51 -3.94 0.57
N ARG A 65 3.42 -3.50 1.83
CA ARG A 65 4.17 -4.09 2.94
C ARG A 65 3.81 -5.56 3.17
N ASP A 66 2.54 -5.91 3.02
CA ASP A 66 2.08 -7.29 3.21
C ASP A 66 2.51 -8.19 2.04
N ILE A 67 2.52 -7.68 0.79
CA ILE A 67 3.11 -8.39 -0.36
C ILE A 67 4.60 -8.68 -0.11
N VAL A 68 5.37 -7.67 0.28
CA VAL A 68 6.82 -7.81 0.52
C VAL A 68 7.09 -8.91 1.55
N ARG A 69 6.39 -8.87 2.69
CA ARG A 69 6.52 -9.90 3.72
C ARG A 69 6.09 -11.29 3.24
N GLY A 70 5.06 -11.37 2.42
CA GLY A 70 4.63 -12.62 1.79
C GLY A 70 5.72 -13.23 0.92
N VAL A 71 6.39 -12.40 0.11
CA VAL A 71 7.51 -12.82 -0.74
C VAL A 71 8.72 -13.23 0.09
N GLU A 72 9.09 -12.45 1.11
CA GLU A 72 10.18 -12.79 2.04
C GLU A 72 9.93 -14.15 2.73
N GLY A 73 8.72 -14.36 3.25
CA GLY A 73 8.33 -15.63 3.88
C GLY A 73 8.33 -16.81 2.90
N TYR A 74 7.91 -16.56 1.65
CA TYR A 74 8.00 -17.56 0.58
C TYR A 74 9.45 -17.93 0.26
N ILE A 75 10.37 -16.95 0.20
CA ILE A 75 11.80 -17.19 -0.06
C ILE A 75 12.43 -18.02 1.06
N VAL A 76 12.20 -17.65 2.31
CA VAL A 76 12.74 -18.38 3.48
C VAL A 76 12.24 -19.82 3.48
N THR A 77 10.93 -20.02 3.37
CA THR A 77 10.34 -21.36 3.38
C THR A 77 10.77 -22.18 2.15
N GLY A 78 10.78 -21.54 0.98
CA GLY A 78 11.18 -22.15 -0.28
C GLY A 78 12.63 -22.61 -0.27
N SER A 79 13.54 -21.83 0.34
CA SER A 79 14.96 -22.17 0.42
C SER A 79 15.18 -23.44 1.24
N LYS A 80 14.46 -23.60 2.35
CA LYS A 80 14.47 -24.83 3.14
C LYS A 80 13.92 -26.04 2.37
N GLN A 81 12.87 -25.84 1.57
CA GLN A 81 12.34 -26.91 0.71
C GLN A 81 13.35 -27.34 -0.37
N VAL A 82 14.10 -26.39 -0.95
CA VAL A 82 15.18 -26.67 -1.91
C VAL A 82 16.27 -27.52 -1.26
N GLU A 83 16.69 -27.20 -0.04
CA GLU A 83 17.68 -27.98 0.71
C GLU A 83 17.22 -29.43 0.93
N ILE A 84 16.00 -29.60 1.43
CA ILE A 84 15.40 -30.94 1.66
C ILE A 84 15.30 -31.72 0.34
N GLY A 85 14.82 -31.08 -0.73
CA GLY A 85 14.68 -31.71 -2.03
C GLY A 85 16.01 -32.08 -2.67
N THR A 86 17.04 -31.26 -2.45
CA THR A 86 18.41 -31.53 -2.91
C THR A 86 18.95 -32.76 -2.21
N LYS A 87 18.80 -32.83 -0.88
CA LYS A 87 19.22 -34.00 -0.10
C LYS A 87 18.52 -35.29 -0.53
N LEU A 88 17.21 -35.24 -0.74
CA LEU A 88 16.44 -36.38 -1.26
C LEU A 88 16.93 -36.83 -2.64
N SER A 89 17.27 -35.87 -3.51
CA SER A 89 17.80 -36.16 -4.85
C SER A 89 19.16 -36.87 -4.82
N GLU A 90 20.00 -36.51 -3.85
CA GLU A 90 21.32 -37.11 -3.63
C GLU A 90 21.18 -38.53 -3.08
N ASP A 91 20.34 -38.70 -2.06
CA ASP A 91 20.11 -40.02 -1.45
C ASP A 91 19.47 -40.99 -2.45
N SER A 92 18.55 -40.52 -3.31
CA SER A 92 17.97 -41.32 -4.40
C SER A 92 19.01 -41.73 -5.45
N ARG A 93 19.91 -40.82 -5.82
CA ARG A 93 21.01 -41.12 -6.74
C ARG A 93 21.99 -42.12 -6.12
N LYS A 94 22.33 -41.94 -4.85
CA LYS A 94 23.21 -42.85 -4.11
C LYS A 94 22.60 -44.25 -4.05
N TYR A 95 21.32 -44.36 -3.66
CA TYR A 95 20.59 -45.63 -3.70
C TYR A 95 20.63 -46.27 -5.09
N GLY A 96 20.34 -45.51 -6.15
CA GLY A 96 20.35 -46.02 -7.52
C GLY A 96 21.74 -46.47 -8.00
N SER A 97 22.82 -45.87 -7.50
CA SER A 97 24.20 -46.18 -7.89
C SER A 97 24.79 -47.36 -7.10
N ASP A 98 24.50 -47.42 -5.80
CA ASP A 98 25.17 -48.31 -4.86
C ASP A 98 24.40 -49.63 -4.63
N ASN A 99 23.07 -49.66 -4.83
CA ASN A 99 22.27 -50.87 -4.64
C ASN A 99 22.10 -51.68 -5.93
N THR A 100 23.03 -52.62 -6.14
CA THR A 100 22.91 -53.74 -7.09
C THR A 100 22.42 -55.05 -6.45
N CYS A 101 22.09 -55.01 -5.15
CA CYS A 101 21.89 -56.20 -4.30
C CYS A 101 20.51 -56.88 -4.38
N THR A 102 19.54 -56.32 -5.13
CA THR A 102 18.24 -56.96 -5.35
C THR A 102 18.18 -57.59 -6.74
N SER A 103 17.46 -58.71 -6.90
CA SER A 103 17.36 -59.49 -8.14
C SER A 103 16.68 -58.75 -9.32
N GLY A 104 16.48 -57.44 -9.22
CA GLY A 104 15.93 -56.59 -10.27
C GLY A 104 16.43 -55.15 -10.18
N ASN A 105 16.97 -54.62 -11.28
CA ASN A 105 17.51 -53.26 -11.36
C ASN A 105 16.44 -52.16 -11.52
N THR A 106 15.15 -52.52 -11.53
CA THR A 106 14.04 -51.59 -11.78
C THR A 106 14.01 -50.45 -10.75
N LEU A 107 14.12 -50.77 -9.46
CA LEU A 107 14.03 -49.78 -8.40
C LEU A 107 15.27 -48.87 -8.36
N SER A 108 16.47 -49.41 -8.58
CA SER A 108 17.70 -48.63 -8.71
C SER A 108 17.63 -47.65 -9.88
N LYS A 109 17.16 -48.09 -11.06
CA LYS A 109 16.95 -47.23 -12.23
C LYS A 109 15.91 -46.14 -11.98
N ALA A 110 14.79 -46.49 -11.34
CA ALA A 110 13.74 -45.54 -11.00
C ALA A 110 14.27 -44.46 -10.04
N ALA A 111 15.00 -44.85 -8.99
CA ALA A 111 15.60 -43.94 -8.02
C ALA A 111 16.63 -43.01 -8.67
N LEU A 112 17.46 -43.54 -9.58
CA LEU A 112 18.44 -42.74 -10.33
C LEU A 112 17.75 -41.70 -11.24
N SER A 113 16.70 -42.10 -11.94
CA SER A 113 15.90 -41.23 -12.81
C SER A 113 15.20 -40.13 -12.01
N TYR A 114 14.53 -40.51 -10.92
CA TYR A 114 13.87 -39.57 -10.00
C TYR A 114 14.87 -38.58 -9.42
N GLY A 115 16.01 -39.06 -8.91
CA GLY A 115 17.03 -38.19 -8.30
C GLY A 115 17.59 -37.15 -9.29
N ARG A 116 17.77 -37.51 -10.56
CA ARG A 116 18.18 -36.56 -11.61
C ARG A 116 17.12 -35.51 -11.89
N ALA A 117 15.87 -35.94 -12.10
CA ALA A 117 14.76 -35.02 -12.35
C ALA A 117 14.56 -34.06 -11.17
N ARG A 118 14.59 -34.59 -9.94
CA ARG A 118 14.44 -33.79 -8.72
C ARG A 118 15.56 -32.77 -8.56
N ALA A 119 16.81 -33.14 -8.79
CA ALA A 119 17.94 -32.21 -8.72
C ALA A 119 17.77 -31.03 -9.70
N GLN A 120 17.30 -31.28 -10.92
CA GLN A 120 17.04 -30.23 -11.89
C GLN A 120 15.88 -29.32 -11.46
N MET A 121 14.80 -29.89 -10.88
CA MET A 121 13.69 -29.10 -10.35
C MET A 121 14.13 -28.19 -9.20
N GLU A 122 14.93 -28.70 -8.26
CA GLU A 122 15.42 -27.89 -7.13
C GLU A 122 16.39 -26.80 -7.57
N LYS A 123 17.18 -27.04 -8.63
CA LYS A 123 18.01 -26.01 -9.25
C LYS A 123 17.16 -24.85 -9.78
N GLU A 124 16.12 -25.14 -10.58
CA GLU A 124 15.25 -24.08 -11.11
C GLU A 124 14.44 -23.38 -10.01
N ARG A 125 14.00 -24.12 -9.00
CA ARG A 125 13.36 -23.54 -7.81
C ARG A 125 14.32 -22.59 -7.09
N GLY A 126 15.57 -23.00 -6.88
CA GLY A 126 16.61 -22.15 -6.29
C GLY A 126 16.89 -20.89 -7.11
N ASN A 127 16.92 -20.99 -8.44
CA ASN A 127 17.08 -19.83 -9.33
C ASN A 127 15.93 -18.84 -9.19
N LEU A 128 14.68 -19.33 -9.17
CA LEU A 128 13.50 -18.50 -8.95
C LEU A 128 13.56 -17.77 -7.61
N LEU A 129 13.89 -18.47 -6.52
CA LEU A 129 13.99 -17.86 -5.19
C LEU A 129 15.07 -16.78 -5.13
N LYS A 130 16.22 -16.99 -5.79
CA LYS A 130 17.26 -15.97 -5.91
C LYS A 130 16.77 -14.74 -6.69
N ALA A 131 16.06 -14.93 -7.80
CA ALA A 131 15.50 -13.84 -8.59
C ALA A 131 14.43 -13.04 -7.82
N LEU A 132 13.66 -13.70 -6.94
CA LEU A 132 12.71 -13.02 -6.06
C LEU A 132 13.41 -12.26 -4.91
N GLY A 133 14.60 -12.71 -4.49
CA GLY A 133 15.37 -12.11 -3.41
C GLY A 133 16.32 -10.99 -3.85
N THR A 134 16.57 -10.81 -5.14
CA THR A 134 17.31 -9.66 -5.66
C THR A 134 16.40 -8.43 -5.67
N GLN A 135 16.47 -7.65 -4.59
CA GLN A 135 16.01 -6.26 -4.51
C GLN A 135 17.19 -5.30 -4.53
#